data_AF-W5SWW9-F1
#
_entry.id   AF-W5SWW9-F1
#
_cell.length_a   1.000
_cell.length_b   1.000
_cell.length_c   1.000
_cell.angle_alpha   90.00
_cell.angle_beta   90.00
_cell.angle_gamma   90.00
#
_symmetry.space_group_name_H-M   'P 1'
#
loop_
_entity.id
_entity.type
_entity.pdbx_description
1 polymer ?
#
loop_
_entity_poly.entity_id
_entity_poly.type
_entity_poly.pdbx_seq_one_letter_code
_entity_poly.pdbx_strand_id
1 'polypeptide(L)'
;MKKEIFNMIKIKQCSLFMIILSLIALLLVISCNQDRSAKRDGTDRATGDHTVESAGLIRKPRDTGTVGKEDLTKGDGNADLKVKINNILVAFELSDEEKQVVREIQEVVYNPDIAKYENYKTYNDRTFYKFLENLSALKVKDIIKNYLIVDQYYRYGKDLFDEAIRNATEDSSKKRLQKELEDYDYSYVFHVKKAFAHVSPLLVHSVMTSKKGGYLEYATSAIGTKLQEFRMDGAISFGRFGTLKKPDVPVGSQDTKGDDAGSDDPGTEGAGCS
;
A
#
# COMPACT_ATOMS: atom_id res chain seq x y z
N MET A 1 22.01 -30.72 13.02
CA MET A 1 22.05 -30.04 11.71
C MET A 1 21.39 -28.65 11.66
N LYS A 2 20.67 -28.16 12.68
CA LYS A 2 20.03 -26.81 12.64
C LYS A 2 20.98 -25.63 12.95
N LYS A 3 22.15 -25.88 13.56
CA LYS A 3 23.09 -24.83 14.00
C LYS A 3 23.96 -24.28 12.87
N GLU A 4 24.28 -25.12 11.88
CA GLU A 4 25.09 -24.77 10.70
C GLU A 4 24.32 -23.84 9.73
N ILE A 5 23.02 -24.09 9.54
CA ILE A 5 22.16 -23.31 8.63
C ILE A 5 21.97 -21.87 9.16
N PHE A 6 21.84 -21.71 10.48
CA PHE A 6 21.65 -20.38 11.09
C PHE A 6 22.91 -19.50 11.00
N ASN A 7 24.10 -20.11 11.05
CA ASN A 7 25.36 -19.38 10.90
C ASN A 7 25.63 -18.97 9.45
N MET A 8 25.28 -19.80 8.47
CA MET A 8 25.44 -19.45 7.05
C MET A 8 24.51 -18.30 6.60
N ILE A 9 23.33 -18.17 7.20
CA ILE A 9 22.39 -17.06 6.90
C ILE A 9 22.91 -15.73 7.46
N LYS A 10 23.48 -15.73 8.68
CA LYS A 10 24.06 -14.53 9.30
C LYS A 10 25.25 -13.97 8.54
N ILE A 11 26.12 -14.84 8.00
CA ILE A 11 27.33 -14.42 7.26
C ILE A 11 26.95 -13.72 5.94
N LYS A 12 25.94 -14.22 5.23
CA LYS A 12 25.46 -13.59 3.98
C LYS A 12 24.73 -12.26 4.24
N GLN A 13 23.93 -12.18 5.31
CA GLN A 13 23.28 -10.93 5.70
C GLN A 13 24.29 -9.85 6.13
N CYS A 14 25.32 -10.20 6.91
CA CYS A 14 26.37 -9.25 7.30
C CYS A 14 27.11 -8.67 6.09
N SER A 15 27.40 -9.49 5.07
CA SER A 15 28.07 -9.00 3.85
C SER A 15 27.21 -7.99 3.08
N LEU A 16 25.88 -8.20 3.02
CA LEU A 16 24.97 -7.29 2.34
C LEU A 16 24.83 -5.96 3.08
N PHE A 17 24.73 -5.99 4.41
CA PHE A 17 24.68 -4.77 5.23
C PHE A 17 25.94 -3.92 5.09
N MET A 18 27.14 -4.53 5.00
CA MET A 18 28.39 -3.78 4.81
C MET A 18 28.46 -3.08 3.44
N ILE A 19 27.93 -3.70 2.38
CA ILE A 19 27.84 -3.09 1.05
C ILE A 19 26.87 -1.91 1.06
N ILE A 20 25.70 -2.07 1.68
CA ILE A 20 24.69 -1.00 1.81
C ILE A 20 25.26 0.18 2.60
N LEU A 21 25.94 -0.06 3.73
CA LEU A 21 26.59 1.00 4.52
C LEU A 21 27.68 1.73 3.73
N SER A 22 28.46 1.00 2.91
CA SER A 22 29.48 1.60 2.06
C SER A 22 28.87 2.48 0.95
N LEU A 23 27.74 2.08 0.37
CA LEU A 23 27.04 2.88 -0.65
C LEU A 23 26.44 4.15 -0.04
N ILE A 24 25.85 4.06 1.15
CA ILE A 24 25.33 5.23 1.88
C ILE A 24 26.47 6.22 2.18
N ALA A 25 27.64 5.74 2.64
CA ALA A 25 28.79 6.60 2.88
C ALA A 25 29.27 7.32 1.61
N LEU A 26 29.31 6.64 0.46
CA LEU A 26 29.66 7.26 -0.83
C LEU A 26 28.65 8.34 -1.24
N LEU A 27 27.36 8.10 -1.04
CA LEU A 27 26.30 9.09 -1.32
C LEU A 27 26.41 10.33 -0.41
N LEU A 28 26.78 10.13 0.86
CA LEU A 28 27.03 11.24 1.79
C LEU A 28 28.25 12.07 1.38
N VAL A 29 29.33 11.42 0.92
CA VAL A 29 30.54 12.13 0.43
C VAL A 29 30.23 12.97 -0.82
N ILE A 30 29.38 12.48 -1.72
CA ILE A 30 28.96 13.22 -2.93
C ILE A 30 28.05 14.41 -2.56
N SER A 31 27.14 14.23 -1.60
CA SER A 31 26.22 15.27 -1.13
C SER A 31 26.94 16.42 -0.40
N CYS A 32 28.03 16.11 0.32
CA CYS A 32 28.83 17.12 1.01
C CYS A 32 29.67 18.02 0.08
N ASN A 33 29.71 17.78 -1.24
CA ASN A 33 30.51 18.56 -2.18
C ASN A 33 29.71 19.63 -2.97
N GLN A 34 28.41 19.78 -2.71
CA GLN A 34 27.57 20.77 -3.42
C GLN A 34 27.38 22.11 -2.71
N ASP A 35 28.04 22.33 -1.57
CA ASP A 35 27.93 23.58 -0.81
C ASP A 35 29.18 24.46 -0.93
N ARG A 36 29.51 24.88 -2.16
CA ARG A 36 30.36 26.05 -2.38
C ARG A 36 29.87 26.92 -3.54
N SER A 37 29.38 28.08 -3.14
CA SER A 37 29.45 29.37 -3.84
C SER A 37 28.39 29.72 -4.90
N ALA A 38 27.38 30.47 -4.45
CA ALA A 38 26.84 31.58 -5.22
C ALA A 38 26.52 32.75 -4.27
N LYS A 39 27.58 33.37 -3.74
CA LYS A 39 27.50 34.71 -3.14
C LYS A 39 27.80 35.69 -4.29
N ARG A 40 26.77 36.33 -4.85
CA ARG A 40 26.97 37.52 -5.69
C ARG A 40 26.44 38.73 -4.94
N ASP A 41 27.42 39.57 -4.66
CA ASP A 41 27.38 40.84 -3.97
C ASP A 41 26.60 41.89 -4.78
N GLY A 42 26.05 42.87 -4.07
CA GLY A 42 25.22 43.92 -4.63
C GLY A 42 25.98 44.98 -5.41
N THR A 43 25.25 45.81 -6.15
CA THR A 43 25.68 47.19 -6.44
C THR A 43 24.45 48.08 -6.59
N ASP A 44 24.38 49.06 -5.69
CA ASP A 44 23.44 50.19 -5.65
C ASP A 44 23.73 51.28 -6.71
N ARG A 45 22.74 52.17 -6.83
CA ARG A 45 22.66 53.51 -7.48
C ARG A 45 22.04 53.55 -8.88
N ALA A 46 21.24 54.55 -9.26
CA ALA A 46 20.39 55.55 -8.59
C ALA A 46 19.75 56.40 -9.73
N THR A 47 18.59 57.01 -9.43
CA THR A 47 18.11 58.33 -9.89
C THR A 47 17.20 58.44 -11.14
N GLY A 48 16.09 59.17 -10.94
CA GLY A 48 15.20 59.75 -11.96
C GLY A 48 13.72 59.41 -11.69
N ASP A 49 13.09 59.95 -10.65
CA ASP A 49 12.28 61.19 -10.66
C ASP A 49 11.24 61.31 -11.79
N HIS A 50 9.96 61.18 -11.43
CA HIS A 50 8.96 62.21 -11.72
C HIS A 50 7.69 62.00 -10.87
N THR A 51 7.39 63.05 -10.11
CA THR A 51 6.14 63.41 -9.44
C THR A 51 4.90 63.30 -10.34
N VAL A 52 3.74 62.84 -9.80
CA VAL A 52 2.50 63.64 -9.68
C VAL A 52 1.62 63.08 -8.54
N GLU A 53 1.25 64.01 -7.69
CA GLU A 53 0.33 64.09 -6.55
C GLU A 53 -1.13 63.73 -6.86
N SER A 54 -1.87 63.15 -5.91
CA SER A 54 -3.26 63.54 -5.55
C SER A 54 -3.78 62.76 -4.33
N ALA A 55 -4.12 63.54 -3.30
CA ALA A 55 -4.80 63.21 -2.04
C ALA A 55 -6.01 62.25 -2.19
N GLY A 56 -6.48 61.51 -1.19
CA GLY A 56 -6.25 61.53 0.26
C GLY A 56 -7.59 61.22 0.93
N LEU A 57 -7.60 60.31 1.93
CA LEU A 57 -8.43 60.44 3.13
C LEU A 57 -8.09 59.36 4.16
N ILE A 58 -7.53 59.84 5.25
CA ILE A 58 -7.28 59.16 6.51
C ILE A 58 -8.60 58.92 7.23
N ARG A 59 -8.86 57.68 7.68
CA ARG A 59 -9.47 57.39 9.00
C ARG A 59 -8.97 56.03 9.54
N LYS A 60 -8.25 56.07 10.66
CA LYS A 60 -8.11 55.00 11.68
C LYS A 60 -8.87 55.47 12.93
N PRO A 61 -9.08 54.67 14.00
CA PRO A 61 -9.31 53.22 14.07
C PRO A 61 -10.54 52.90 14.96
N ARG A 62 -11.03 51.64 14.98
CA ARG A 62 -11.82 51.14 16.11
C ARG A 62 -11.56 49.65 16.34
N ASP A 63 -10.92 49.37 17.47
CA ASP A 63 -10.81 48.05 18.07
C ASP A 63 -12.19 47.55 18.51
N THR A 64 -12.50 46.31 18.15
CA THR A 64 -13.28 45.39 19.00
C THR A 64 -12.74 43.99 18.74
N GLY A 65 -12.13 43.42 19.78
CA GLY A 65 -11.49 42.11 19.72
C GLY A 65 -12.47 40.98 19.44
N THR A 66 -11.97 39.99 18.70
CA THR A 66 -12.59 38.67 18.63
C THR A 66 -11.46 37.65 18.51
N VAL A 67 -11.28 36.92 19.61
CA VAL A 67 -10.88 35.51 19.70
C VAL A 67 -9.79 35.06 18.72
N GLY A 68 -8.60 34.81 19.27
CA GLY A 68 -7.48 34.19 18.58
C GLY A 68 -7.92 32.92 17.85
N LYS A 69 -8.11 33.05 16.54
CA LYS A 69 -7.87 31.97 15.60
C LYS A 69 -6.39 31.68 15.71
N GLU A 70 -6.07 30.47 16.15
CA GLU A 70 -4.73 29.93 15.96
C GLU A 70 -4.37 30.10 14.49
N ASP A 71 -3.39 30.98 14.29
CA ASP A 71 -2.75 31.28 13.04
C ASP A 71 -2.00 30.02 12.59
N LEU A 72 -2.73 29.11 11.93
CA LEU A 72 -2.17 28.00 11.19
C LEU A 72 -1.58 28.53 9.87
N THR A 73 -0.63 29.44 9.95
CA THR A 73 0.27 29.72 8.84
C THR A 73 1.68 29.29 9.21
N LYS A 74 2.19 28.35 8.40
CA LYS A 74 3.58 27.85 8.31
C LYS A 74 3.90 26.60 9.13
N GLY A 75 3.30 25.48 8.70
CA GLY A 75 3.98 24.20 8.67
C GLY A 75 4.01 23.72 7.23
N ASP A 76 5.18 23.41 6.70
CA ASP A 76 5.38 22.73 5.42
C ASP A 76 4.30 21.65 5.19
N GLY A 77 3.38 21.92 4.25
CA GLY A 77 2.10 21.24 4.14
C GLY A 77 2.17 19.75 3.80
N ASN A 78 3.36 19.23 3.47
CA ASN A 78 3.59 17.80 3.28
C ASN A 78 4.06 17.13 4.58
N ALA A 79 5.06 17.70 5.27
CA ALA A 79 5.60 17.13 6.50
C ALA A 79 4.51 16.96 7.59
N ASP A 80 3.62 17.94 7.73
CA ASP A 80 2.48 17.88 8.65
C ASP A 80 1.50 16.74 8.27
N LEU A 81 1.25 16.52 6.98
CA LEU A 81 0.37 15.44 6.53
C LEU A 81 0.95 14.05 6.79
N LYS A 82 2.26 13.86 6.62
CA LYS A 82 2.93 12.60 6.96
C LYS A 82 2.82 12.27 8.45
N VAL A 83 2.98 13.28 9.31
CA VAL A 83 2.75 13.12 10.76
C VAL A 83 1.30 12.75 11.05
N LYS A 84 0.34 13.41 10.41
CA LYS A 84 -1.10 13.09 10.55
C LYS A 84 -1.46 11.68 10.08
N ILE A 85 -0.88 11.23 8.97
CA ILE A 85 -1.02 9.84 8.50
C ILE A 85 -0.49 8.88 9.57
N ASN A 86 0.71 9.09 10.09
CA ASN A 86 1.24 8.22 11.14
C ASN A 86 0.36 8.20 12.41
N ASN A 87 -0.13 9.37 12.82
CA ASN A 87 -1.01 9.49 13.98
C ASN A 87 -2.33 8.73 13.80
N ILE A 88 -2.95 8.76 12.60
CA ILE A 88 -4.19 8.01 12.37
C ILE A 88 -3.94 6.50 12.37
N LEU A 89 -2.79 6.03 11.86
CA LEU A 89 -2.43 4.60 11.92
C LEU A 89 -2.22 4.12 13.38
N VAL A 90 -1.67 4.98 14.24
CA VAL A 90 -1.56 4.71 15.68
C VAL A 90 -2.95 4.72 16.34
N ALA A 91 -3.79 5.70 16.01
CA ALA A 91 -5.15 5.80 16.55
C ALA A 91 -6.05 4.63 16.12
N PHE A 92 -5.79 4.01 14.97
CA PHE A 92 -6.44 2.77 14.52
C PHE A 92 -5.90 1.51 15.20
N GLU A 93 -4.92 1.66 16.10
CA GLU A 93 -4.27 0.56 16.81
C GLU A 93 -3.79 -0.52 15.84
N LEU A 94 -3.16 -0.09 14.75
CA LEU A 94 -2.52 -0.99 13.81
C LEU A 94 -1.22 -1.55 14.42
N SER A 95 -0.96 -2.83 14.21
CA SER A 95 0.37 -3.41 14.50
C SER A 95 1.44 -2.78 13.60
N ASP A 96 2.71 -3.02 13.90
CA ASP A 96 3.80 -2.49 13.06
C ASP A 96 3.82 -3.15 11.67
N GLU A 97 3.41 -4.42 11.57
CA GLU A 97 3.20 -5.13 10.32
C GLU A 97 2.03 -4.54 9.52
N GLU A 98 0.89 -4.28 10.18
CA GLU A 98 -0.26 -3.65 9.54
C GLU A 98 0.07 -2.24 9.03
N LYS A 99 0.83 -1.44 9.80
CA LYS A 99 1.33 -0.14 9.34
C LYS A 99 2.24 -0.27 8.12
N GLN A 100 3.06 -1.32 8.07
CA GLN A 100 3.93 -1.57 6.93
C GLN A 100 3.12 -1.91 5.67
N VAL A 101 2.08 -2.74 5.80
CA VAL A 101 1.15 -3.02 4.69
C VAL A 101 0.48 -1.75 4.17
N VAL A 102 0.05 -0.85 5.06
CA VAL A 102 -0.53 0.44 4.64
C VAL A 102 0.49 1.28 3.85
N ARG A 103 1.76 1.26 4.23
CA ARG A 103 2.83 1.96 3.49
C ARG A 103 3.09 1.33 2.12
N GLU A 104 3.07 0.00 2.01
CA GLU A 104 3.19 -0.68 0.72
C GLU A 104 2.03 -0.30 -0.23
N ILE A 105 0.79 -0.31 0.28
CA ILE A 105 -0.37 0.16 -0.48
C ILE A 105 -0.18 1.63 -0.88
N GLN A 106 0.29 2.48 0.05
CA GLN A 106 0.54 3.90 -0.19
C GLN A 106 1.52 4.10 -1.36
N GLU A 107 2.63 3.37 -1.39
CA GLU A 107 3.62 3.43 -2.47
C GLU A 107 3.00 3.11 -3.83
N VAL A 108 2.18 2.06 -3.92
CA VAL A 108 1.47 1.69 -5.15
C VAL A 108 0.51 2.79 -5.58
N VAL A 109 -0.34 3.29 -4.67
CA VAL A 109 -1.34 4.31 -5.02
C VAL A 109 -0.73 5.69 -5.28
N TYR A 110 0.51 5.94 -4.88
CA TYR A 110 1.26 7.17 -5.15
C TYR A 110 2.01 7.15 -6.48
N ASN A 111 2.33 5.96 -6.99
CA ASN A 111 3.11 5.85 -8.21
C ASN A 111 2.25 6.22 -9.45
N PRO A 112 2.58 7.30 -10.19
CA PRO A 112 1.81 7.71 -11.36
C PRO A 112 2.03 6.84 -12.61
N ASP A 113 3.10 6.04 -12.64
CA ASP A 113 3.43 5.19 -13.78
C ASP A 113 2.61 3.89 -13.79
N ILE A 114 2.14 3.46 -12.62
CA ILE A 114 1.25 2.30 -12.50
C ILE A 114 -0.12 2.65 -13.07
N ALA A 115 -0.58 1.88 -14.05
CA ALA A 115 -1.85 2.07 -14.74
C ALA A 115 -2.01 3.45 -15.40
N LYS A 116 -0.90 4.06 -15.84
CA LYS A 116 -0.86 5.37 -16.51
C LYS A 116 -1.87 5.49 -17.66
N TYR A 117 -2.05 4.43 -18.44
CA TYR A 117 -2.95 4.41 -19.60
C TYR A 117 -4.43 4.22 -19.24
N GLU A 118 -4.73 3.79 -18.00
CA GLU A 118 -6.09 3.60 -17.51
C GLU A 118 -6.67 4.88 -16.87
N ASN A 119 -5.85 5.93 -16.75
CA ASN A 119 -6.19 7.18 -16.05
C ASN A 119 -6.65 6.95 -14.60
N TYR A 120 -6.11 5.93 -13.92
CA TYR A 120 -6.39 5.71 -12.51
C TYR A 120 -5.83 6.85 -11.66
N LYS A 121 -6.56 7.17 -10.60
CA LYS A 121 -6.19 8.23 -9.67
C LYS A 121 -4.83 7.95 -9.04
N THR A 122 -3.94 8.94 -9.09
CA THR A 122 -2.72 8.95 -8.30
C THR A 122 -2.97 9.71 -7.00
N TYR A 123 -2.67 9.06 -5.88
CA TYR A 123 -2.84 9.64 -4.56
C TYR A 123 -1.62 10.49 -4.21
N ASN A 124 -1.87 11.52 -3.40
CA ASN A 124 -0.88 12.26 -2.64
C ASN A 124 -1.23 12.22 -1.15
N ASP A 125 -0.36 12.76 -0.29
CA ASP A 125 -0.51 12.77 1.17
C ASP A 125 -1.86 13.30 1.64
N ARG A 126 -2.36 14.36 1.03
CA ARG A 126 -3.67 14.92 1.38
C ARG A 126 -4.80 13.95 1.04
N THR A 127 -4.80 13.40 -0.17
CA THR A 127 -5.86 12.49 -0.61
C THR A 127 -5.84 11.15 0.12
N PHE A 128 -4.65 10.65 0.48
CA PHE A 128 -4.50 9.40 1.22
C PHE A 128 -4.85 9.57 2.70
N TYR A 129 -4.43 10.67 3.31
CA TYR A 129 -4.89 11.03 4.66
C TYR A 129 -6.41 11.13 4.72
N LYS A 130 -7.05 11.84 3.78
CA LYS A 130 -8.51 11.93 3.70
C LYS A 130 -9.17 10.58 3.41
N PHE A 131 -8.51 9.69 2.67
CA PHE A 131 -9.00 8.34 2.48
C PHE A 131 -9.06 7.58 3.82
N LEU A 132 -7.97 7.61 4.60
CA LEU A 132 -7.89 6.96 5.90
C LEU A 132 -8.87 7.57 6.91
N GLU A 133 -8.96 8.90 6.98
CA GLU A 133 -9.86 9.62 7.91
C GLU A 133 -11.34 9.30 7.67
N ASN A 134 -11.73 9.07 6.42
CA ASN A 134 -13.11 8.71 6.06
C ASN A 134 -13.43 7.22 6.27
N LEU A 135 -12.43 6.40 6.59
CA LEU A 135 -12.61 4.99 6.95
C LEU A 135 -12.49 4.83 8.46
N SER A 136 -13.23 3.87 9.02
CA SER A 136 -13.00 3.45 10.40
C SER A 136 -11.80 2.50 10.47
N ALA A 137 -11.21 2.37 11.66
CA ALA A 137 -10.12 1.42 11.91
C ALA A 137 -10.44 0.00 11.42
N LEU A 138 -11.68 -0.47 11.68
CA LEU A 138 -12.16 -1.78 11.23
C LEU A 138 -12.09 -1.94 9.70
N LYS A 139 -12.54 -0.92 8.94
CA LYS A 139 -12.51 -0.95 7.47
C LYS A 139 -11.10 -0.95 6.91
N VAL A 140 -10.17 -0.23 7.56
CA VAL A 140 -8.76 -0.26 7.16
C VAL A 140 -8.17 -1.65 7.42
N LYS A 141 -8.47 -2.27 8.57
CA LYS A 141 -8.04 -3.65 8.87
C LYS A 141 -8.60 -4.67 7.88
N ASP A 142 -9.85 -4.52 7.42
CA ASP A 142 -10.43 -5.38 6.39
C ASP A 142 -9.71 -5.26 5.03
N ILE A 143 -9.30 -4.04 4.65
CA ILE A 143 -8.50 -3.79 3.45
C ILE A 143 -7.13 -4.47 3.58
N ILE A 144 -6.45 -4.29 4.72
CA ILE A 144 -5.14 -4.90 5.01
C ILE A 144 -5.22 -6.43 4.91
N LYS A 145 -6.24 -7.03 5.52
CA LYS A 145 -6.46 -8.48 5.49
C LYS A 145 -6.57 -9.02 4.06
N ASN A 146 -7.40 -8.39 3.22
CA ASN A 146 -7.58 -8.85 1.84
C ASN A 146 -6.34 -8.57 0.97
N TYR A 147 -5.64 -7.46 1.20
CA TYR A 147 -4.35 -7.20 0.57
C TYR A 147 -3.34 -8.31 0.89
N LEU A 148 -3.20 -8.68 2.17
CA LEU A 148 -2.26 -9.70 2.63
C LEU A 148 -2.54 -11.08 2.03
N ILE A 149 -3.82 -11.45 1.84
CA ILE A 149 -4.16 -12.71 1.17
C ILE A 149 -3.62 -12.70 -0.27
N VAL A 150 -3.87 -11.63 -1.03
CA VAL A 150 -3.36 -11.53 -2.41
C VAL A 150 -1.84 -11.46 -2.43
N ASP A 151 -1.22 -10.69 -1.54
CA ASP A 151 0.24 -10.59 -1.41
C ASP A 151 0.89 -11.96 -1.15
N GLN A 152 0.29 -12.79 -0.29
CA GLN A 152 0.77 -14.15 -0.05
C GLN A 152 0.74 -15.02 -1.31
N TYR A 153 -0.35 -14.95 -2.09
CA TYR A 153 -0.46 -15.65 -3.37
C TYR A 153 0.56 -15.14 -4.40
N TYR A 154 0.78 -13.83 -4.44
CA TYR A 154 1.77 -13.19 -5.29
C TYR A 154 3.19 -13.63 -4.95
N ARG A 155 3.58 -13.56 -3.67
CA ARG A 155 4.91 -14.00 -3.19
C ARG A 155 5.20 -15.46 -3.53
N TYR A 156 4.19 -16.33 -3.37
CA TYR A 156 4.33 -17.73 -3.77
C TYR A 156 4.65 -17.87 -5.27
N GLY A 157 3.96 -17.11 -6.14
CA GLY A 157 4.26 -17.11 -7.57
C GLY A 157 5.66 -16.57 -7.89
N LYS A 158 6.06 -15.50 -7.21
CA LYS A 158 7.40 -14.92 -7.34
C LYS A 158 8.50 -15.90 -6.95
N ASP A 159 8.32 -16.67 -5.87
CA ASP A 159 9.26 -17.71 -5.46
C ASP A 159 9.46 -18.78 -6.56
N LEU A 160 8.39 -19.12 -7.30
CA LEU A 160 8.46 -20.06 -8.44
C LEU A 160 9.24 -19.46 -9.62
N PHE A 161 9.02 -18.18 -9.94
CA PHE A 161 9.81 -17.49 -10.96
C PHE A 161 11.29 -17.43 -10.57
N ASP A 162 11.59 -17.04 -9.33
CA ASP A 162 12.96 -16.98 -8.82
C ASP A 162 13.65 -18.35 -8.89
N GLU A 163 12.94 -19.42 -8.58
CA GLU A 163 13.46 -20.78 -8.74
C GLU A 163 13.73 -21.13 -10.21
N ALA A 164 12.79 -20.87 -11.11
CA ALA A 164 12.97 -21.17 -12.53
C ALA A 164 14.11 -20.35 -13.15
N ILE A 165 14.24 -19.06 -12.80
CA ILE A 165 15.34 -18.20 -13.26
C ILE A 165 16.69 -18.73 -12.78
N ARG A 166 16.79 -19.16 -11.52
CA ARG A 166 18.03 -19.76 -10.97
C ARG A 166 18.41 -21.07 -11.69
N ASN A 167 17.41 -21.88 -12.03
CA ASN A 167 17.62 -23.21 -12.62
C ASN A 167 17.79 -23.17 -14.14
N ALA A 168 17.40 -22.08 -14.81
CA ALA A 168 17.59 -21.92 -16.25
C ALA A 168 19.08 -21.95 -16.60
N THR A 169 19.46 -22.82 -17.53
CA THR A 169 20.84 -22.95 -18.02
C THR A 169 21.15 -21.93 -19.12
N GLU A 170 20.19 -21.69 -20.00
CA GLU A 170 20.30 -20.79 -21.13
C GLU A 170 20.00 -19.34 -20.75
N ASP A 171 20.85 -18.40 -21.18
CA ASP A 171 20.66 -16.97 -20.93
C ASP A 171 19.39 -16.42 -21.60
N SER A 172 18.99 -16.98 -22.74
CA SER A 172 17.75 -16.62 -23.42
C SER A 172 16.53 -16.98 -22.58
N SER A 173 16.53 -18.15 -21.94
CA SER A 173 15.49 -18.58 -21.01
C SER A 173 15.46 -17.69 -19.77
N LYS A 174 16.61 -17.36 -19.17
CA LYS A 174 16.68 -16.43 -18.03
C LYS A 174 16.07 -15.08 -18.36
N LYS A 175 16.45 -14.49 -19.50
CA LYS A 175 15.93 -13.19 -19.94
C LYS A 175 14.42 -13.23 -20.16
N ARG A 176 13.91 -14.30 -20.78
CA ARG A 176 12.47 -14.50 -20.97
C ARG A 176 11.74 -14.57 -19.63
N LEU A 177 12.24 -15.40 -18.71
CA LEU A 177 11.66 -15.56 -17.37
C LEU A 177 11.70 -14.28 -16.53
N GLN A 178 12.78 -13.50 -16.64
CA GLN A 178 12.88 -12.19 -16.00
C GLN A 178 11.81 -11.23 -16.51
N LYS A 179 11.58 -11.20 -17.83
CA LYS A 179 10.50 -10.40 -18.42
C LYS A 179 9.12 -10.85 -17.97
N GLU A 180 8.88 -12.16 -17.91
CA GLU A 180 7.62 -12.70 -17.40
C GLU A 180 7.40 -12.35 -15.92
N LEU A 181 8.46 -12.37 -15.10
CA LEU A 181 8.42 -11.90 -13.71
C LEU A 181 8.15 -10.39 -13.63
N GLU A 182 8.73 -9.57 -14.49
CA GLU A 182 8.44 -8.13 -14.56
C GLU A 182 6.96 -7.87 -14.90
N ASP A 183 6.41 -8.60 -15.88
CA ASP A 183 4.99 -8.53 -16.24
C ASP A 183 4.09 -9.01 -15.08
N TYR A 184 4.53 -10.03 -14.35
CA TYR A 184 3.86 -10.56 -13.16
C TYR A 184 3.85 -9.55 -11.99
N ASP A 185 5.00 -8.96 -11.68
CA ASP A 185 5.18 -7.92 -10.67
C ASP A 185 4.33 -6.68 -11.02
N TYR A 186 4.31 -6.26 -12.29
CA TYR A 186 3.46 -5.17 -12.76
C TYR A 186 1.97 -5.48 -12.61
N SER A 187 1.54 -6.70 -13.00
CA SER A 187 0.14 -7.14 -12.87
C SER A 187 -0.36 -7.05 -11.43
N TYR A 188 0.46 -7.50 -10.47
CA TYR A 188 0.13 -7.43 -9.04
C TYR A 188 -0.13 -5.99 -8.59
N VAL A 189 0.82 -5.07 -8.80
CA VAL A 189 0.66 -3.67 -8.37
C VAL A 189 -0.42 -2.94 -9.16
N PHE A 190 -0.65 -3.32 -10.42
CA PHE A 190 -1.75 -2.81 -11.24
C PHE A 190 -3.11 -3.14 -10.62
N HIS A 191 -3.33 -4.38 -10.15
CA HIS A 191 -4.59 -4.78 -9.53
C HIS A 191 -4.84 -4.09 -8.19
N VAL A 192 -3.78 -3.85 -7.40
CA VAL A 192 -3.86 -3.00 -6.19
C VAL A 192 -4.29 -1.59 -6.59
N LYS A 193 -3.60 -0.96 -7.55
CA LYS A 193 -3.94 0.39 -8.03
C LYS A 193 -5.39 0.50 -8.54
N LYS A 194 -5.84 -0.51 -9.30
CA LYS A 194 -7.20 -0.60 -9.84
C LYS A 194 -8.26 -0.59 -8.75
N ALA A 195 -8.05 -1.32 -7.65
CA ALA A 195 -9.00 -1.34 -6.53
C ALA A 195 -9.16 0.04 -5.86
N PHE A 196 -8.12 0.88 -5.94
CA PHE A 196 -8.09 2.25 -5.41
C PHE A 196 -8.45 3.33 -6.43
N ALA A 197 -8.84 2.96 -7.65
CA ALA A 197 -9.16 3.91 -8.72
C ALA A 197 -10.39 4.80 -8.40
N HIS A 198 -11.25 4.35 -7.49
CA HIS A 198 -12.45 5.10 -7.10
C HIS A 198 -12.14 6.29 -6.17
N VAL A 199 -12.91 7.37 -6.33
CA VAL A 199 -12.76 8.59 -5.52
C VAL A 199 -13.28 8.40 -4.09
N SER A 200 -14.29 7.55 -3.89
CA SER A 200 -14.93 7.32 -2.60
C SER A 200 -14.20 6.23 -1.79
N PRO A 201 -13.73 6.52 -0.57
CA PRO A 201 -13.11 5.53 0.31
C PRO A 201 -14.02 4.33 0.61
N LEU A 202 -15.33 4.55 0.71
CA LEU A 202 -16.31 3.49 0.94
C LEU A 202 -16.45 2.54 -0.26
N LEU A 203 -16.33 3.06 -1.48
CA LEU A 203 -16.34 2.22 -2.69
C LEU A 203 -15.06 1.40 -2.78
N VAL A 204 -13.90 2.00 -2.49
CA VAL A 204 -12.63 1.25 -2.42
C VAL A 204 -12.72 0.12 -1.40
N HIS A 205 -13.22 0.40 -0.19
CA HIS A 205 -13.45 -0.63 0.81
C HIS A 205 -14.37 -1.75 0.29
N SER A 206 -15.49 -1.40 -0.36
CA SER A 206 -16.41 -2.38 -0.95
C SER A 206 -15.69 -3.26 -2.00
N VAL A 207 -14.92 -2.66 -2.91
CA VAL A 207 -14.15 -3.41 -3.93
C VAL A 207 -13.09 -4.31 -3.29
N MET A 208 -12.37 -3.82 -2.28
CA MET A 208 -11.32 -4.57 -1.59
C MET A 208 -11.86 -5.75 -0.78
N THR A 209 -13.10 -5.66 -0.29
CA THR A 209 -13.71 -6.66 0.61
C THR A 209 -14.77 -7.55 -0.07
N SER A 210 -15.20 -7.21 -1.28
CA SER A 210 -16.22 -8.00 -1.99
C SER A 210 -15.71 -9.40 -2.30
N LYS A 211 -16.51 -10.40 -1.91
CA LYS A 211 -16.22 -11.82 -2.20
C LYS A 211 -16.32 -12.16 -3.69
N LYS A 212 -17.19 -11.45 -4.42
CA LYS A 212 -17.44 -11.68 -5.86
C LYS A 212 -17.25 -10.39 -6.64
N GLY A 213 -16.50 -10.46 -7.74
CA GLY A 213 -16.13 -9.30 -8.54
C GLY A 213 -15.30 -8.26 -7.78
N GLY A 214 -14.71 -8.66 -6.65
CA GLY A 214 -13.84 -7.80 -5.83
C GLY A 214 -12.37 -7.98 -6.15
N TYR A 215 -11.54 -7.19 -5.47
CA TYR A 215 -10.08 -7.23 -5.57
C TYR A 215 -9.53 -8.65 -5.37
N LEU A 216 -9.98 -9.35 -4.33
CA LEU A 216 -9.48 -10.68 -3.99
C LEU A 216 -9.66 -11.68 -5.15
N GLU A 217 -10.86 -11.77 -5.71
CA GLU A 217 -11.15 -12.69 -6.82
C GLU A 217 -10.39 -12.30 -8.09
N TYR A 218 -10.41 -11.02 -8.46
CA TYR A 218 -9.74 -10.56 -9.68
C TYR A 218 -8.23 -10.73 -9.61
N ALA A 219 -7.59 -10.31 -8.52
CA ALA A 219 -6.15 -10.36 -8.38
C ALA A 219 -5.64 -11.81 -8.27
N THR A 220 -6.31 -12.67 -7.49
CA THR A 220 -5.92 -14.08 -7.40
C THR A 220 -6.15 -14.84 -8.70
N SER A 221 -7.21 -14.52 -9.45
CA SER A 221 -7.46 -15.10 -10.77
C SER A 221 -6.41 -14.66 -11.80
N ALA A 222 -6.04 -13.38 -11.82
CA ALA A 222 -4.99 -12.87 -12.70
C ALA A 222 -3.63 -13.50 -12.39
N ILE A 223 -3.26 -13.56 -11.10
CA ILE A 223 -2.06 -14.27 -10.63
C ILE A 223 -2.10 -15.74 -11.06
N GLY A 224 -3.22 -16.43 -10.81
CA GLY A 224 -3.38 -17.84 -11.16
C GLY A 224 -3.23 -18.09 -12.66
N THR A 225 -3.83 -17.24 -13.50
CA THR A 225 -3.72 -17.31 -14.96
C THR A 225 -2.27 -17.17 -15.41
N LYS A 226 -1.53 -16.18 -14.88
CA LYS A 226 -0.10 -16.00 -15.19
C LYS A 226 0.75 -17.19 -14.77
N LEU A 227 0.49 -17.77 -13.59
CA LEU A 227 1.19 -18.97 -13.16
C LEU A 227 0.88 -20.19 -14.03
N GLN A 228 -0.32 -20.29 -14.61
CA GLN A 228 -0.66 -21.36 -15.54
C GLN A 228 -0.02 -21.17 -16.92
N GLU A 229 -0.01 -19.95 -17.46
CA GLU A 229 0.71 -19.62 -18.70
C GLU A 229 2.20 -20.02 -18.56
N PHE A 230 2.82 -19.56 -17.48
CA PHE A 230 4.19 -19.90 -17.10
C PHE A 230 4.45 -21.42 -17.00
N ARG A 231 3.46 -22.19 -16.51
CA ARG A 231 3.53 -23.66 -16.45
C ARG A 231 3.44 -24.32 -17.83
N MET A 232 2.54 -23.84 -18.68
CA MET A 232 2.30 -24.41 -20.01
C MET A 232 3.49 -24.21 -20.96
N ASP A 233 4.28 -23.16 -20.75
CA ASP A 233 5.50 -22.87 -21.51
C ASP A 233 6.69 -23.76 -21.12
N GLY A 234 6.47 -24.78 -20.28
CA GLY A 234 7.45 -25.82 -19.96
C GLY A 234 8.60 -25.36 -19.06
N ALA A 235 8.50 -24.17 -18.46
CA ALA A 235 9.50 -23.63 -17.55
C ALA A 235 9.60 -24.39 -16.21
N ILE A 236 8.59 -25.22 -15.87
CA ILE A 236 8.61 -26.09 -14.70
C ILE A 236 8.24 -27.53 -15.10
N SER A 237 9.22 -28.45 -14.98
CA SER A 237 8.96 -29.90 -14.96
C SER A 237 8.59 -30.32 -13.53
N PHE A 238 7.31 -30.58 -13.29
CA PHE A 238 6.82 -31.08 -11.99
C PHE A 238 7.06 -32.59 -11.85
N GLY A 239 8.32 -33.00 -11.75
CA GLY A 239 8.67 -34.32 -11.20
C GLY A 239 8.49 -34.41 -9.67
N ARG A 240 8.17 -33.30 -8.98
CA ARG A 240 8.28 -33.24 -7.51
C ARG A 240 7.32 -32.36 -6.73
N PHE A 241 6.41 -31.61 -7.34
CA PHE A 241 5.44 -30.87 -6.53
C PHE A 241 4.04 -31.39 -6.74
N GLY A 242 3.41 -31.74 -5.62
CA GLY A 242 2.00 -32.06 -5.56
C GLY A 242 1.16 -30.95 -6.17
N THR A 243 -0.06 -31.35 -6.53
CA THR A 243 -1.17 -30.46 -6.88
C THR A 243 -1.13 -29.15 -6.07
N LEU A 244 -1.34 -28.01 -6.76
CA LEU A 244 -1.43 -26.67 -6.16
C LEU A 244 -2.30 -26.74 -4.90
N LYS A 245 -1.68 -26.86 -3.72
CA LYS A 245 -2.39 -26.63 -2.48
C LYS A 245 -2.48 -25.12 -2.37
N LYS A 246 -3.66 -24.59 -2.74
CA LYS A 246 -4.01 -23.20 -2.44
C LYS A 246 -3.56 -22.92 -1.00
N PRO A 247 -2.86 -21.79 -0.73
CA PRO A 247 -2.68 -21.30 0.63
C PRO A 247 -4.00 -21.43 1.36
N ASP A 248 -3.98 -22.05 2.55
CA ASP A 248 -5.15 -22.19 3.41
C ASP A 248 -5.65 -20.77 3.73
N VAL A 249 -6.59 -20.27 2.92
CA VAL A 249 -7.27 -18.99 3.17
C VAL A 249 -8.02 -19.20 4.48
N PRO A 250 -7.85 -18.34 5.50
CA PRO A 250 -8.63 -18.43 6.71
C PRO A 250 -10.10 -18.22 6.34
N VAL A 251 -10.84 -19.32 6.20
CA VAL A 251 -12.29 -19.31 6.15
C VAL A 251 -12.72 -18.78 7.50
N GLY A 252 -13.18 -17.52 7.53
CA GLY A 252 -13.85 -16.97 8.70
C GLY A 252 -14.91 -17.96 9.13
N SER A 253 -14.79 -18.43 10.36
CA SER A 253 -15.75 -19.29 11.04
C SER A 253 -17.16 -18.78 10.78
N GLN A 254 -17.93 -19.56 10.03
CA GLN A 254 -19.38 -19.39 9.99
C GLN A 254 -19.91 -19.93 11.32
N ASP A 255 -20.14 -19.03 12.27
CA ASP A 255 -21.05 -19.31 13.38
C ASP A 255 -22.48 -19.30 12.82
N THR A 256 -22.90 -20.42 12.23
CA THR A 256 -24.32 -20.71 12.07
C THR A 256 -24.82 -21.19 13.43
N LYS A 257 -25.28 -20.24 14.24
CA LYS A 257 -26.16 -20.51 15.38
C LYS A 257 -27.45 -21.08 14.81
N GLY A 258 -27.61 -22.39 14.92
CA GLY A 258 -28.87 -23.08 14.67
C GLY A 258 -29.82 -22.75 15.80
N ASP A 259 -30.92 -22.07 15.47
CA ASP A 259 -32.08 -21.96 16.33
C ASP A 259 -32.81 -23.30 16.31
N ASP A 260 -32.57 -24.11 17.35
CA ASP A 260 -33.33 -25.33 17.63
C ASP A 260 -34.68 -24.92 18.22
N ALA A 261 -35.70 -24.94 17.38
CA ALA A 261 -37.08 -24.76 17.80
C ALA A 261 -37.55 -26.05 18.50
N GLY A 262 -37.62 -25.97 19.84
CA GLY A 262 -38.27 -26.96 20.68
C GLY A 262 -39.71 -27.18 20.23
N SER A 263 -40.01 -28.41 19.84
CA SER A 263 -41.37 -28.89 19.64
C SER A 263 -41.81 -29.51 20.96
N ASP A 264 -42.54 -28.73 21.75
CA ASP A 264 -43.25 -29.21 22.94
C ASP A 264 -44.50 -29.98 22.49
N ASP A 265 -44.49 -31.28 22.75
CA ASP A 265 -45.65 -32.16 22.68
C ASP A 265 -46.11 -32.48 24.11
N PRO A 266 -47.31 -32.03 24.52
CA PRO A 266 -47.98 -32.57 25.69
C PRO A 266 -49.23 -33.36 25.26
N GLY A 267 -49.10 -34.69 25.25
CA GLY A 267 -50.24 -35.59 25.29
C GLY A 267 -50.71 -35.82 26.73
N THR A 268 -52.03 -35.63 26.98
CA THR A 268 -52.95 -36.14 28.06
C THR A 268 -53.99 -35.02 28.32
N GLU A 269 -55.32 -35.14 28.40
CA GLU A 269 -56.36 -36.15 28.71
C GLU A 269 -57.61 -35.77 27.85
N GLY A 270 -58.54 -36.61 27.41
CA GLY A 270 -59.32 -37.59 28.16
C GLY A 270 -60.63 -36.99 28.71
N ALA A 271 -61.67 -36.83 27.89
CA ALA A 271 -63.08 -36.78 28.36
C ALA A 271 -64.05 -36.97 27.18
N GLY A 272 -64.77 -38.09 27.17
CA GLY A 272 -66.03 -38.22 26.44
C GLY A 272 -67.19 -37.72 27.29
N CYS A 273 -68.24 -37.22 26.66
CA CYS A 273 -69.65 -37.42 27.05
C CYS A 273 -70.60 -36.72 26.07
N SER A 274 -71.64 -37.48 25.72
CA SER A 274 -72.91 -37.12 25.05
C SER A 274 -72.94 -37.04 23.53
#